data_AF-A0A3A8S6M5-F1
#
_entry.id   AF-A0A3A8S6M5-F1
#
_cell.length_a   1.000
_cell.length_b   1.000
_cell.length_c   1.000
_cell.angle_alpha   90.00
_cell.angle_beta   90.00
_cell.angle_gamma   90.00
#
_symmetry.space_group_name_H-M   'P 1'
#
loop_
_entity.id
_entity.type
_entity.pdbx_description
1 polymer ?
#
loop_
_entity_poly.entity_id
_entity_poly.type
_entity_poly.pdbx_seq_one_letter_code
_entity_poly.pdbx_strand_id
1 'polypeptide(L)' 'RVQGARKDMELGYTDRIRLWVDGDARVKRVTEEGRELIARETLADSINVGPEGLTGQEEEVNLNGLPARLRVERA' A
#
# COMPACT_ATOMS: atom_id res chain seq x y z
N ARG A 1 0.45 3.40 -8.62
CA ARG A 1 0.52 4.49 -7.61
C ARG A 1 1.33 4.09 -6.37
N VAL A 2 1.35 2.82 -5.94
CA VAL A 2 2.31 2.33 -4.91
C VAL A 2 3.79 2.53 -5.31
N GLN A 3 4.11 2.41 -6.60
CA GLN A 3 5.42 2.77 -7.15
C GLN A 3 5.79 4.26 -6.96
N GLY A 4 4.80 5.15 -6.83
CA GLY A 4 5.02 6.57 -6.53
C GLY A 4 5.46 6.76 -5.07
N ALA A 5 4.70 6.21 -4.13
CA ALA A 5 5.07 6.21 -2.71
C ALA A 5 6.46 5.58 -2.47
N ARG A 6 6.79 4.49 -3.18
CA ARG A 6 8.15 3.90 -3.12
C ARG A 6 9.25 4.86 -3.60
N LYS A 7 8.97 5.66 -4.63
CA LYS A 7 9.91 6.63 -5.21
C LYS A 7 10.12 7.83 -4.29
N ASP A 8 9.07 8.32 -3.64
CA ASP A 8 9.14 9.40 -2.64
C ASP A 8 9.85 8.97 -1.35
N MET A 9 9.82 7.68 -1.01
CA MET A 9 10.49 7.13 0.17
C MET A 9 11.96 6.72 -0.04
N GLU A 10 12.55 6.98 -1.22
CA GLU A 10 13.91 6.54 -1.59
C GLU A 10 14.15 5.03 -1.41
N LEU A 11 13.08 4.22 -1.39
CA LEU A 11 13.19 2.77 -1.24
C LEU A 11 13.74 2.21 -2.55
N GLY A 12 14.90 1.56 -2.47
CA GLY A 12 15.58 0.98 -3.61
C GLY A 12 14.66 0.00 -4.35
N TYR A 13 14.86 -0.15 -5.65
CA TYR A 13 14.06 -1.01 -6.52
C TYR A 13 14.02 -2.49 -6.05
N THR A 14 14.95 -2.89 -5.19
CA THR A 14 15.08 -4.24 -4.62
C THR A 14 14.56 -4.36 -3.17
N ASP A 15 14.19 -3.25 -2.52
CA ASP A 15 13.71 -3.29 -1.14
C ASP A 15 12.33 -3.92 -1.07
N ARG A 16 12.22 -4.94 -0.22
CA ARG A 16 10.93 -5.51 0.16
C ARG A 16 10.22 -4.57 1.12
N ILE A 17 8.90 -4.49 0.98
CA ILE A 17 8.09 -3.61 1.81
C ILE A 17 6.98 -4.36 2.51
N ARG A 18 6.50 -3.82 3.62
CA ARG A 18 5.19 -4.15 4.17
C ARG A 18 4.24 -3.03 3.82
N LEU A 19 3.08 -3.39 3.29
CA LEU A 19 2.07 -2.45 2.83
C LEU A 19 0.82 -2.57 3.70
N TRP A 20 0.32 -1.44 4.18
CA TRP A 20 -1.01 -1.34 4.77
C TRP A 20 -1.89 -0.46 3.90
N VAL A 21 -3.13 -0.88 3.72
CA VAL A 21 -4.12 -0.16 2.92
C VAL A 21 -5.42 -0.05 3.72
N ASP A 22 -5.86 1.16 3.99
CA ASP A 22 -7.19 1.42 4.56
C ASP A 22 -7.99 2.42 3.70
N GLY A 23 -9.30 2.31 3.80
CA GLY A 23 -10.25 3.10 3.03
C GLY A 23 -11.63 2.46 3.04
N ASP A 24 -12.56 3.00 2.27
CA ASP A 24 -13.93 2.46 2.20
C ASP A 24 -13.98 1.01 1.68
N ALA A 25 -15.12 0.34 1.85
CA ALA A 25 -15.33 -1.05 1.45
C ALA A 25 -14.93 -1.34 -0.02
N ARG A 26 -15.05 -0.34 -0.90
CA ARG A 26 -14.61 -0.43 -2.30
C ARG A 26 -13.09 -0.45 -2.44
N VAL A 27 -12.36 0.36 -1.66
CA VAL A 27 -10.88 0.36 -1.62
C VAL A 27 -10.39 -0.98 -1.10
N LYS A 28 -10.98 -1.49 -0.01
CA LYS A 28 -10.63 -2.80 0.56
C LYS A 28 -10.84 -3.92 -0.46
N ARG A 29 -11.99 -3.94 -1.13
CA ARG A 29 -12.30 -4.93 -2.16
C ARG A 29 -11.31 -4.91 -3.32
N VAL A 30 -11.06 -3.73 -3.91
CA VAL A 30 -10.11 -3.58 -5.03
C VAL A 30 -8.69 -3.95 -4.63
N THR A 31 -8.29 -3.64 -3.40
CA THR A 31 -6.96 -3.99 -2.88
C THR A 31 -6.81 -5.50 -2.74
N GLU A 32 -7.82 -6.20 -2.23
CA GLU A 32 -7.82 -7.66 -2.17
C GLU A 32 -7.85 -8.30 -3.57
N GLU A 33 -8.68 -7.80 -4.48
CA GLU A 33 -8.73 -8.28 -5.87
C GLU A 33 -7.40 -8.07 -6.61
N GLY A 34 -6.69 -6.96 -6.31
CA GLY A 34 -5.41 -6.62 -6.90
C GLY A 34 -4.19 -7.13 -6.12
N ARG A 35 -4.38 -7.90 -5.05
CA ARG A 35 -3.33 -8.21 -4.06
C ARG A 35 -2.08 -8.86 -4.66
N GLU A 36 -2.27 -9.85 -5.52
CA GLU A 36 -1.15 -10.56 -6.16
C GLU A 36 -0.36 -9.66 -7.12
N LEU A 37 -1.08 -8.81 -7.86
CA LEU A 37 -0.46 -7.83 -8.76
C LEU A 37 0.33 -6.79 -7.95
N ILE A 38 -0.28 -6.25 -6.89
CA ILE A 38 0.37 -5.28 -6.00
C ILE A 38 1.61 -5.91 -5.35
N ALA A 39 1.53 -7.14 -4.84
CA ALA A 39 2.66 -7.81 -4.22
C ALA A 39 3.82 -8.00 -5.21
N ARG A 40 3.51 -8.44 -6.43
CA ARG A 40 4.51 -8.67 -7.48
C ARG A 40 5.14 -7.38 -7.98
N GLU A 41 4.35 -6.33 -8.19
CA GLU A 41 4.87 -5.05 -8.67
C GLU A 41 5.62 -4.29 -7.58
N THR A 42 5.28 -4.49 -6.31
CA THR A 42 5.79 -3.67 -5.20
C THR A 42 6.69 -4.44 -4.26
N LEU A 43 7.09 -5.68 -4.59
CA LEU A 43 7.91 -6.55 -3.73
C LEU A 43 7.41 -6.57 -2.28
N ALA A 44 6.08 -6.54 -2.09
CA ALA A 44 5.50 -6.49 -0.76
C ALA A 44 5.56 -7.87 -0.12
N ASP A 45 6.22 -7.97 1.03
CA ASP A 45 6.33 -9.21 1.81
C ASP A 45 5.00 -9.52 2.53
N SER A 46 4.28 -8.47 2.94
CA SER A 46 2.94 -8.56 3.51
C SER A 46 2.06 -7.38 3.07
N ILE A 47 0.81 -7.65 2.72
CA ILE A 47 -0.23 -6.65 2.46
C ILE A 47 -1.32 -6.82 3.51
N ASN A 48 -1.55 -5.78 4.31
CA ASN A 48 -2.57 -5.71 5.33
C ASN A 48 -3.68 -4.75 4.87
N VAL A 49 -4.93 -5.20 4.90
CA VAL A 49 -6.08 -4.40 4.46
C VAL A 49 -6.98 -4.12 5.66
N GLY A 50 -7.16 -2.84 5.99
CA GLY A 50 -7.97 -2.39 7.11
C GLY A 50 -7.21 -1.49 8.10
N PRO A 51 -7.93 -1.00 9.13
CA PRO A 51 -7.39 -0.03 10.07
C PRO A 51 -6.36 -0.63 11.05
N GLU A 52 -6.30 -1.96 11.15
CA GLU A 52 -5.39 -2.65 12.06
C GLU A 52 -3.94 -2.53 11.54
N GLY A 53 -3.10 -1.80 12.28
CA GLY A 53 -1.68 -1.63 11.96
C GLY A 53 -1.29 -0.26 11.37
N LEU A 54 -2.23 0.66 11.17
CA LEU A 54 -1.94 2.07 10.86
C LEU A 54 -1.47 2.82 12.13
N THR A 55 -0.27 2.52 12.60
CA THR A 55 0.39 3.23 13.71
C THR A 55 1.74 3.78 13.25
N GLY A 56 1.74 4.88 12.50
CA GLY A 56 2.96 5.46 11.91
C GLY A 56 2.67 6.58 10.91
N GLN A 57 3.63 6.87 10.01
CA GLN A 57 3.47 7.88 8.97
C GLN A 57 2.57 7.33 7.85
N GLU A 58 1.35 7.86 7.77
CA GLU A 58 0.36 7.53 6.76
C GLU A 58 0.45 8.53 5.59
N GLU A 59 0.34 8.02 4.36
CA GLU A 59 0.14 8.86 3.18
C GLU A 59 -1.28 8.66 2.65
N GLU A 60 -2.00 9.79 2.50
CA GLU A 60 -3.28 9.78 1.82
C GLU A 60 -3.05 9.82 0.31
N VAL A 61 -3.57 8.82 -0.37
CA VAL A 61 -3.51 8.71 -1.83
C VAL A 61 -4.90 8.57 -2.41
N ASN A 62 -5.05 8.97 -3.65
CA ASN A 62 -6.25 8.65 -4.42
C ASN A 62 -6.03 7.31 -5.15
N LEU A 63 -6.84 6.29 -4.85
CA LEU A 63 -6.91 5.02 -5.58
C LEU A 63 -8.20 4.99 -6.42
N ASN A 64 -8.07 5.07 -7.75
CA ASN A 64 -9.20 5.02 -8.68
C ASN A 64 -10.31 6.06 -8.38
N GLY A 65 -9.92 7.25 -7.92
CA GLY A 65 -10.84 8.34 -7.55
C GLY A 65 -11.44 8.21 -6.15
N LEU A 66 -10.96 7.26 -5.35
CA LEU A 66 -11.35 7.10 -3.95
C LEU A 66 -10.17 7.46 -3.04
N PRO A 67 -10.41 8.21 -1.95
CA PRO A 67 -9.38 8.42 -0.95
C PRO A 67 -9.02 7.09 -0.28
N ALA A 68 -7.73 6.85 -0.11
CA ALA A 68 -7.19 5.68 0.54
C ALA A 68 -5.97 6.10 1.36
N ARG A 69 -5.81 5.46 2.51
CA ARG A 69 -4.63 5.62 3.36
C ARG A 69 -3.68 4.48 3.08
N LEU A 70 -2.45 4.82 2.74
CA LEU A 70 -1.37 3.87 2.58
C LEU A 70 -0.32 4.09 3.64
N ARG A 71 0.26 2.99 4.09
CA ARG A 71 1.53 3.00 4.80
C ARG A 71 2.44 1.98 4.15
N VAL A 72 3.69 2.39 4.00
CA VAL A 72 4.76 1.54 3.50
C VAL A 72 5.84 1.52 4.55
N GLU A 73 6.34 0.34 4.88
CA GLU A 73 7.54 0.17 5.72
C GLU A 73 8.54 -0.72 5.02
N ARG A 74 9.84 -0.48 5.24
CA ARG A 74 10.89 -1.41 4.80
C ARG A 74 10.79 -2.69 5.64
N ALA A 75 10.79 -3.85 4.98
CA ALA A 75 10.68 -5.16 5.62
C ALA A 75 11.93 -5.56 6.40
#